data_AF-A0AAV2I2F1-F1
#
_entry.id   AF-A0AAV2I2F1-F1
#
_cell.length_a   1.000
_cell.length_b   1.000
_cell.length_c   1.000
_cell.angle_alpha   90.00
_cell.angle_beta   90.00
_cell.angle_gamma   90.00
#
_symmetry.space_group_name_H-M   'P 1'
#
loop_
_entity.id
_entity.type
_entity.pdbx_description
1 polymer ?
#
loop_
_entity_poly.entity_id
_entity_poly.type
_entity_poly.pdbx_seq_one_letter_code
_entity_poly.pdbx_strand_id
1 'polypeptide(L)'
;MNAVVLGVYNFLLCIGLGLTQIHIGAINELETLTCPVCDGKAHAFPACLNGPSHPCHPDEVCSVKYTDDQPVYKCQKAVDCQRPAAHPTLLCPLFGVEIHLGQCQACCGTISCVQGVTQQIQHQFSQRLLCPGSCTETNLAECVQAGTYCTQGQFCEVVFDDHLSVKGQCRNNNELPKCLEEQSKHPCVITEHAHRCFWDCCSDTTCLTKHFSPYIVVNTISQTTQRQVTATMAPTLPPTPATTQAPITGPSVKPITCYDCDGGLCQHNERNATCPGGYCMLTVDEDTGGGRYIKKRCSDETECYDSWSNGWKEDQLCAQYLLTPTKISGQDMSCQFCCTGDHCNNHIDIQNVYKF
;
A
#
# COMPACT_ATOMS: atom_id res chain seq x y z
N MET A 1 -6.37 -43.57 65.47
CA MET A 1 -7.01 -42.40 66.11
C MET A 1 -7.27 -41.37 65.02
N ASN A 2 -8.54 -40.95 64.91
CA ASN A 2 -9.11 -39.80 64.19
C ASN A 2 -9.08 -39.86 62.65
N ALA A 3 -10.15 -40.15 61.89
CA ALA A 3 -11.56 -39.70 61.86
C ALA A 3 -11.80 -38.42 61.01
N VAL A 4 -12.56 -38.61 59.90
CA VAL A 4 -13.73 -37.84 59.39
C VAL A 4 -13.49 -36.33 59.11
N VAL A 5 -13.85 -35.72 57.98
CA VAL A 5 -15.22 -35.37 57.54
C VAL A 5 -15.20 -34.98 56.04
N LEU A 6 -16.00 -35.70 55.25
CA LEU A 6 -16.52 -35.27 53.96
C LEU A 6 -17.63 -34.23 54.19
N GLY A 7 -17.43 -33.02 53.70
CA GLY A 7 -18.43 -31.95 53.71
C GLY A 7 -18.96 -31.70 52.29
N VAL A 8 -20.05 -32.37 51.95
CA VAL A 8 -20.87 -32.11 50.77
C VAL A 8 -21.75 -30.90 51.07
N TYR A 9 -21.57 -29.77 50.39
CA TYR A 9 -22.54 -28.67 50.39
C TYR A 9 -23.20 -28.54 49.03
N ASN A 10 -24.44 -29.01 49.01
CA ASN A 10 -25.46 -28.76 48.01
C ASN A 10 -25.83 -27.26 48.05
N PHE A 11 -25.50 -26.51 47.00
CA PHE A 11 -26.09 -25.20 46.76
C PHE A 11 -26.89 -25.27 45.44
N LEU A 12 -28.14 -25.72 45.58
CA LEU A 12 -29.15 -25.59 44.54
C LEU A 12 -29.56 -24.10 44.48
N LEU A 13 -28.96 -23.36 43.55
CA LEU A 13 -29.37 -22.00 43.21
C LEU A 13 -30.17 -22.06 41.89
N CYS A 14 -31.49 -22.20 42.01
CA CYS A 14 -32.42 -22.05 40.90
C CYS A 14 -32.47 -20.58 40.46
N ILE A 15 -31.57 -20.17 39.57
CA ILE A 15 -31.71 -18.93 38.81
C ILE A 15 -32.57 -19.26 37.58
N GLY A 16 -33.81 -18.78 37.60
CA GLY A 16 -34.66 -18.74 36.41
C GLY A 16 -34.04 -17.81 35.37
N LEU A 17 -33.24 -18.38 34.47
CA LEU A 17 -32.74 -17.70 33.28
C LEU A 17 -33.89 -17.59 32.29
N GLY A 18 -34.48 -16.39 32.22
CA GLY A 18 -35.32 -16.00 31.10
C GLY A 18 -34.52 -16.20 29.81
N LEU A 19 -35.01 -17.07 28.94
CA LEU A 19 -34.51 -17.27 27.59
C LEU A 19 -34.82 -16.02 26.76
N THR A 20 -34.02 -14.96 26.91
CA THR A 20 -33.92 -13.94 25.88
C THR A 20 -33.24 -14.60 24.68
N GLN A 21 -33.98 -14.80 23.59
CA GLN A 21 -33.41 -15.15 22.30
C GLN A 21 -32.41 -14.04 21.93
N ILE A 22 -31.13 -14.30 22.17
CA ILE A 22 -30.05 -13.53 21.57
C ILE A 22 -30.12 -13.89 20.09
N HIS A 23 -30.77 -13.06 19.30
CA HIS A 23 -30.51 -13.02 17.87
C HIS A 23 -29.04 -12.63 17.73
N ILE A 24 -28.18 -13.63 17.60
CA ILE A 24 -26.85 -13.47 17.03
C ILE A 24 -27.14 -12.94 15.62
N GLY A 25 -27.12 -11.61 15.48
CA GLY A 25 -27.20 -10.95 14.20
C GLY A 25 -26.17 -11.59 13.28
N ALA A 26 -26.55 -11.79 12.03
CA ALA A 26 -25.76 -12.45 11.00
C ALA A 26 -24.27 -12.17 11.24
N ILE A 27 -23.54 -13.21 11.65
CA ILE A 27 -22.10 -13.13 11.80
C ILE A 27 -21.63 -12.77 10.40
N ASN A 28 -21.23 -11.51 10.21
CA ASN A 28 -20.79 -11.00 8.92
C ASN A 28 -19.85 -12.05 8.34
N GLU A 29 -20.22 -12.63 7.20
CA GLU A 29 -19.38 -13.60 6.49
C GLU A 29 -17.98 -13.03 6.48
N LEU A 30 -17.06 -13.67 7.22
CA LEU A 30 -15.66 -13.25 7.21
C LEU A 30 -15.22 -13.35 5.76
N GLU A 31 -15.01 -12.20 5.13
CA GLU A 31 -14.61 -12.11 3.75
C GLU A 31 -13.34 -12.94 3.58
N THR A 32 -13.40 -13.99 2.77
CA THR A 32 -12.29 -14.91 2.63
C THR A 32 -11.14 -14.17 1.96
N LEU A 33 -10.02 -14.02 2.66
CA LEU A 33 -8.82 -13.38 2.14
C LEU A 33 -8.37 -14.11 0.86
N THR A 34 -8.21 -13.38 -0.23
CA THR A 34 -7.64 -13.90 -1.48
C THR A 34 -6.26 -13.28 -1.74
N CYS A 35 -5.35 -14.09 -2.27
CA CYS A 35 -3.98 -13.70 -2.56
C CYS A 35 -3.64 -14.04 -4.02
N PRO A 36 -3.11 -13.08 -4.82
CA PRO A 36 -2.62 -13.37 -6.17
C PRO A 36 -1.51 -14.42 -6.16
N VAL A 37 -1.38 -15.18 -7.25
CA VAL A 37 -0.29 -16.15 -7.41
C VAL A 37 0.77 -15.58 -8.34
N CYS A 38 1.81 -15.00 -7.74
CA CYS A 38 2.96 -14.46 -8.44
C CYS A 38 4.21 -15.16 -7.90
N ASP A 39 4.66 -16.22 -8.56
CA ASP A 39 5.82 -17.03 -8.12
C ASP A 39 6.99 -17.00 -9.11
N GLY A 40 6.86 -16.18 -10.18
CA GLY A 40 7.83 -16.08 -11.26
C GLY A 40 7.85 -17.26 -12.23
N LYS A 41 7.06 -18.32 -12.00
CA LYS A 41 7.06 -19.52 -12.85
C LYS A 41 5.98 -19.50 -13.91
N ALA A 42 4.74 -19.24 -13.51
CA ALA A 42 3.60 -19.26 -14.43
C ALA A 42 3.39 -17.89 -15.09
N HIS A 43 3.45 -16.82 -14.29
CA HIS A 43 3.27 -15.45 -14.75
C HIS A 43 4.20 -14.53 -13.96
N ALA A 44 4.96 -13.69 -14.66
CA ALA A 44 5.75 -12.64 -14.05
C ALA A 44 4.85 -11.50 -13.58
N PHE A 45 5.30 -10.76 -12.56
CA PHE A 45 4.66 -9.49 -12.19
C PHE A 45 4.90 -8.44 -13.31
N PRO A 46 3.92 -7.57 -13.63
CA PRO A 46 2.59 -7.43 -13.03
C PRO A 46 1.51 -8.33 -13.64
N ALA A 47 1.82 -9.09 -14.71
CA ALA A 47 0.82 -9.88 -15.44
C ALA A 47 0.11 -10.92 -14.55
N CYS A 48 0.81 -11.49 -13.57
CA CYS A 48 0.25 -12.42 -12.59
C CYS A 48 -0.93 -11.87 -11.78
N LEU A 49 -1.06 -10.54 -11.65
CA LEU A 49 -2.16 -9.91 -10.91
C LEU A 49 -3.51 -10.04 -11.60
N ASN A 50 -3.51 -10.27 -12.92
CA ASN A 50 -4.73 -10.57 -13.69
C ASN A 50 -5.08 -12.07 -13.68
N GLY A 51 -4.22 -12.89 -13.08
CA GLY A 51 -4.43 -14.33 -12.94
C GLY A 51 -5.43 -14.69 -11.85
N PRO A 52 -5.72 -15.99 -11.68
CA PRO A 52 -6.56 -16.46 -10.59
C PRO A 52 -5.93 -16.14 -9.24
N SER A 53 -6.71 -15.56 -8.34
CA SER A 53 -6.33 -15.43 -6.93
C SER A 53 -6.70 -16.69 -6.17
N HIS A 54 -5.93 -17.04 -5.15
CA HIS A 54 -6.20 -18.18 -4.29
C HIS A 54 -6.79 -17.72 -2.95
N PRO A 55 -7.89 -18.33 -2.48
CA PRO A 55 -8.38 -18.10 -1.14
C PRO A 55 -7.37 -18.68 -0.14
N CYS A 56 -6.92 -17.85 0.80
CA CYS A 56 -6.07 -18.29 1.89
C CYS A 56 -6.89 -19.01 2.96
N HIS A 57 -6.30 -19.98 3.63
CA HIS A 57 -6.93 -20.64 4.76
C HIS A 57 -7.12 -19.66 5.94
N PRO A 58 -8.07 -19.87 6.87
CA PRO A 58 -8.29 -18.96 8.00
C PRO A 58 -7.10 -18.71 8.94
N ASP A 59 -6.08 -19.57 8.95
CA ASP A 59 -4.82 -19.37 9.71
C ASP A 59 -3.67 -18.80 8.85
N GLU A 60 -3.96 -18.44 7.60
CA GLU A 60 -3.02 -17.91 6.63
C GLU A 60 -3.25 -16.42 6.36
N VAL A 61 -2.19 -15.76 5.94
CA VAL A 61 -2.16 -14.39 5.45
C VAL A 61 -1.56 -14.39 4.04
N CYS A 62 -1.82 -13.34 3.27
CA CYS A 62 -1.14 -13.13 2.00
C CYS A 62 0.23 -12.52 2.29
N SER A 63 1.28 -13.32 2.09
CA SER A 63 2.67 -12.89 2.18
C SER A 63 3.08 -12.25 0.85
N VAL A 64 3.47 -10.98 0.89
CA VAL A 64 4.02 -10.25 -0.25
C VAL A 64 5.51 -10.03 0.00
N LYS A 65 6.35 -10.88 -0.59
CA LYS A 65 7.81 -10.67 -0.57
C LYS A 65 8.19 -9.82 -1.75
N TYR A 66 8.99 -8.79 -1.58
CA TYR A 66 9.40 -7.93 -2.67
C TYR A 66 10.87 -7.56 -2.56
N THR A 67 11.49 -7.45 -3.72
CA THR A 67 12.87 -7.03 -3.95
C THR A 67 12.86 -6.02 -5.08
N ASP A 68 14.04 -5.55 -5.46
CA ASP A 68 14.18 -4.76 -6.67
C ASP A 68 13.89 -5.54 -7.97
N ASP A 69 13.69 -6.85 -7.97
CA ASP A 69 13.50 -7.59 -9.22
C ASP A 69 12.05 -8.00 -9.45
N GLN A 70 11.49 -8.84 -8.56
CA GLN A 70 10.12 -9.34 -8.69
C GLN A 70 9.46 -9.57 -7.32
N PRO A 71 8.20 -9.12 -7.13
CA PRO A 71 7.43 -9.46 -5.96
C PRO A 71 6.85 -10.87 -6.09
N VAL A 72 6.84 -11.58 -4.96
CA VAL A 72 6.29 -12.92 -4.81
C VAL A 72 5.11 -12.88 -3.86
N TYR A 73 3.97 -13.38 -4.34
CA TYR A 73 2.71 -13.43 -3.59
C TYR A 73 2.35 -14.89 -3.30
N LYS A 74 2.00 -15.19 -2.05
CA LYS A 74 1.51 -16.51 -1.65
C LYS A 74 0.73 -16.45 -0.34
N CYS A 75 -0.25 -17.35 -0.18
CA CYS A 75 -0.80 -17.64 1.14
C CYS A 75 0.27 -18.33 2.00
N GLN A 76 0.42 -17.89 3.24
CA GLN A 76 1.38 -18.42 4.20
C GLN A 76 0.79 -18.33 5.60
N LYS A 77 1.06 -19.31 6.47
CA LYS A 77 0.63 -19.25 7.87
C LYS A 77 1.04 -17.94 8.54
N ALA A 78 0.11 -17.31 9.26
CA ALA A 78 0.32 -16.02 9.89
C ALA A 78 1.59 -15.99 10.75
N VAL A 79 1.79 -17.03 11.58
CA VAL A 79 2.97 -17.18 12.45
C VAL A 79 4.27 -17.25 11.66
N ASP A 80 4.30 -17.95 10.53
CA ASP A 80 5.51 -18.06 9.71
C ASP A 80 5.79 -16.75 8.95
N CYS A 81 4.73 -16.01 8.60
CA CYS A 81 4.87 -14.69 7.99
C CYS A 81 5.43 -13.67 8.99
N GLN A 82 4.97 -13.72 10.24
CA GLN A 82 5.37 -12.81 11.31
C GLN A 82 6.74 -13.12 11.92
N ARG A 83 7.24 -14.37 11.85
CA ARG A 83 8.52 -14.73 12.47
C ARG A 83 9.71 -13.89 11.98
N PRO A 84 9.89 -13.62 10.68
CA PRO A 84 10.90 -12.66 10.21
C PRO A 84 10.64 -11.23 10.67
N ALA A 85 9.37 -10.84 10.83
CA ALA A 85 8.97 -9.52 11.31
C ALA A 85 9.17 -9.33 12.82
N ALA A 86 9.40 -10.39 13.59
CA ALA A 86 9.73 -10.30 15.01
C ALA A 86 11.14 -9.74 15.25
N HIS A 87 12.00 -9.79 14.24
CA HIS A 87 13.38 -9.28 14.29
C HIS A 87 13.71 -8.50 13.01
N PRO A 88 13.03 -7.37 12.75
CA PRO A 88 13.22 -6.61 11.52
C PRO A 88 14.63 -6.00 11.53
N THR A 89 15.36 -6.16 10.42
CA THR A 89 16.66 -5.47 10.25
C THR A 89 16.42 -4.00 9.92
N LEU A 90 15.40 -3.72 9.11
CA LEU A 90 14.93 -2.40 8.71
C LEU A 90 13.43 -2.47 8.39
N LEU A 91 12.76 -1.31 8.40
CA LEU A 91 11.41 -1.17 7.86
C LEU A 91 11.49 -0.86 6.37
N CYS A 92 10.60 -1.48 5.59
CA CYS A 92 10.56 -1.31 4.15
C CYS A 92 9.55 -0.24 3.72
N PRO A 93 9.76 0.42 2.56
CA PRO A 93 8.92 1.53 2.10
C PRO A 93 7.44 1.17 1.90
N LEU A 94 7.10 -0.11 1.72
CA LEU A 94 5.74 -0.55 1.37
C LEU A 94 5.10 -1.39 2.47
N PHE A 95 5.13 -0.88 3.71
CA PHE A 95 4.52 -1.52 4.89
C PHE A 95 5.05 -2.93 5.19
N GLY A 96 6.28 -3.22 4.76
CA GLY A 96 6.95 -4.48 4.99
C GLY A 96 8.08 -4.37 6.00
N VAL A 97 8.64 -5.51 6.36
CA VAL A 97 9.88 -5.62 7.13
C VAL A 97 10.98 -6.17 6.23
N GLU A 98 12.21 -5.70 6.42
CA GLU A 98 13.37 -6.27 5.76
C GLU A 98 13.74 -7.60 6.45
N ILE A 99 13.57 -8.69 5.70
CA ILE A 99 13.83 -10.06 6.18
C ILE A 99 15.24 -10.53 5.81
N HIS A 100 15.80 -9.96 4.74
CA HIS A 100 17.18 -10.11 4.27
C HIS A 100 17.58 -8.80 3.59
N LEU A 101 18.89 -8.54 3.45
CA LEU A 101 19.38 -7.31 2.83
C LEU A 101 18.77 -7.10 1.43
N GLY A 102 18.01 -6.02 1.26
CA GLY A 102 17.31 -5.68 0.01
C GLY A 102 16.04 -6.50 -0.28
N GLN A 103 15.61 -7.35 0.65
CA GLN A 103 14.39 -8.15 0.53
C GLN A 103 13.41 -7.84 1.65
N CYS A 104 12.24 -7.37 1.24
CA CYS A 104 11.15 -6.97 2.10
C CYS A 104 10.03 -8.00 2.10
N GLN A 105 9.25 -8.03 3.18
CA GLN A 105 8.06 -8.85 3.29
C GLN A 105 6.94 -8.11 4.02
N ALA A 106 5.76 -8.05 3.41
CA ALA A 106 4.51 -7.62 4.05
C ALA A 106 3.60 -8.82 4.31
N CYS A 107 2.91 -8.82 5.45
CA CYS A 107 2.00 -9.89 5.88
C CYS A 107 0.57 -9.34 5.97
N CYS A 108 -0.24 -9.60 4.96
CA CYS A 108 -1.57 -9.01 4.86
C CYS A 108 -2.67 -9.97 5.29
N GLY A 109 -3.39 -9.62 6.36
CA GLY A 109 -4.57 -10.35 6.84
C GLY A 109 -5.89 -9.89 6.23
N THR A 110 -5.89 -8.85 5.40
CA THR A 110 -7.11 -8.28 4.78
C THR A 110 -6.87 -8.01 3.29
N ILE A 111 -7.95 -8.02 2.50
CA ILE A 111 -7.91 -7.71 1.06
C ILE A 111 -7.38 -6.29 0.82
N SER A 112 -7.81 -5.32 1.64
CA SER A 112 -7.35 -3.94 1.54
C SER A 112 -5.84 -3.79 1.75
N CYS A 113 -5.24 -4.58 2.65
CA CYS A 113 -3.78 -4.61 2.81
C CYS A 113 -3.09 -5.12 1.54
N VAL A 114 -3.57 -6.24 0.98
CA VAL A 114 -3.00 -6.82 -0.25
C VAL A 114 -3.08 -5.82 -1.40
N GLN A 115 -4.24 -5.18 -1.58
CA GLN A 115 -4.45 -4.17 -2.61
C GLN A 115 -3.52 -2.96 -2.42
N GLY A 116 -3.41 -2.43 -1.20
CA GLY A 116 -2.54 -1.28 -0.92
C GLY A 116 -1.07 -1.57 -1.20
N VAL A 117 -0.54 -2.70 -0.72
CA VAL A 117 0.85 -3.12 -1.00
C VAL A 117 1.04 -3.35 -2.49
N THR A 118 0.08 -4.02 -3.16
CA THR A 118 0.15 -4.29 -4.60
C THR A 118 0.17 -3.03 -5.45
N GLN A 119 -0.69 -2.06 -5.16
CA GLN A 119 -0.73 -0.79 -5.89
C GLN A 119 0.58 -0.03 -5.76
N GLN A 120 1.16 -0.01 -4.55
CA GLN A 120 2.45 0.64 -4.33
C GLN A 120 3.60 -0.07 -5.07
N ILE A 121 3.63 -1.41 -5.04
CA ILE A 121 4.61 -2.18 -5.82
C ILE A 121 4.40 -1.92 -7.32
N GLN A 122 3.16 -1.95 -7.82
CA GLN A 122 2.85 -1.64 -9.22
C GLN A 122 3.31 -0.22 -9.60
N HIS A 123 3.11 0.75 -8.71
CA HIS A 123 3.58 2.12 -8.92
C HIS A 123 5.11 2.17 -9.06
N GLN A 124 5.84 1.57 -8.13
CA GLN A 124 7.31 1.49 -8.21
C GLN A 124 7.79 0.76 -9.47
N PHE A 125 7.13 -0.34 -9.87
CA PHE A 125 7.45 -1.06 -11.10
C PHE A 125 7.11 -0.26 -12.36
N SER A 126 6.03 0.52 -12.35
CA SER A 126 5.63 1.34 -13.50
C SER A 126 6.61 2.48 -13.80
N GLN A 127 7.37 2.90 -12.78
CA GLN A 127 8.45 3.87 -12.93
C GLN A 127 9.72 3.23 -13.54
N ARG A 128 9.79 1.90 -13.64
CA ARG A 128 10.93 1.22 -14.25
C ARG A 128 10.79 1.16 -15.75
N LEU A 129 11.93 1.26 -16.41
CA LEU A 129 12.05 1.09 -17.85
C LEU A 129 11.79 -0.37 -18.22
N LEU A 130 10.70 -0.65 -18.91
CA LEU A 130 10.47 -1.95 -19.53
C LEU A 130 11.35 -2.05 -20.77
N CYS A 131 12.24 -3.05 -20.86
CA CYS A 131 13.02 -3.32 -22.06
C CYS A 131 12.48 -4.57 -22.76
N PRO A 132 12.13 -4.53 -24.06
CA PRO A 132 11.60 -5.69 -24.77
C PRO A 132 12.58 -6.88 -24.73
N GLY A 133 12.04 -8.09 -24.80
CA GLY A 133 12.81 -9.32 -24.91
C GLY A 133 13.31 -9.55 -26.33
N SER A 134 13.31 -10.81 -26.77
CA SER A 134 13.64 -11.19 -28.15
C SER A 134 12.38 -11.64 -28.89
N CYS A 135 12.20 -11.16 -30.12
CA CYS A 135 11.12 -11.57 -31.02
C CYS A 135 11.52 -11.35 -32.49
N THR A 136 10.59 -11.57 -33.42
CA THR A 136 10.72 -11.18 -34.82
C THR A 136 10.05 -9.84 -35.09
N GLU A 137 10.47 -9.13 -36.14
CA GLU A 137 9.85 -7.86 -36.59
C GLU A 137 8.33 -7.97 -36.77
N THR A 138 7.86 -9.13 -37.22
CA THR A 138 6.44 -9.43 -37.44
C THR A 138 5.63 -9.65 -36.17
N ASN A 139 6.28 -9.82 -35.00
CA ASN A 139 5.62 -10.14 -33.74
C ASN A 139 6.17 -9.30 -32.56
N LEU A 140 6.14 -7.97 -32.69
CA LEU A 140 6.60 -7.05 -31.64
C LEU A 140 5.84 -7.19 -30.30
N ALA A 141 4.62 -7.76 -30.32
CA ALA A 141 3.87 -8.07 -29.11
C ALA A 141 4.61 -9.08 -28.22
N GLU A 142 5.23 -10.10 -28.84
CA GLU A 142 6.03 -11.11 -28.13
C GLU A 142 7.27 -10.48 -27.48
N CYS A 143 7.90 -9.49 -28.12
CA CYS A 143 9.00 -8.74 -27.51
C CYS A 143 8.57 -8.06 -26.21
N VAL A 144 7.41 -7.39 -26.19
CA VAL A 144 6.94 -6.71 -24.97
C VAL A 144 6.57 -7.71 -23.89
N GLN A 145 5.94 -8.84 -24.26
CA GLN A 145 5.57 -9.90 -23.32
C GLN A 145 6.78 -10.63 -22.73
N ALA A 146 7.83 -10.84 -23.52
CA ALA A 146 9.12 -11.38 -23.08
C ALA A 146 10.05 -10.31 -22.48
N GLY A 147 9.57 -9.07 -22.34
CA GLY A 147 10.32 -7.94 -21.82
C GLY A 147 10.77 -8.13 -20.38
N THR A 148 11.84 -7.43 -20.01
CA THR A 148 12.39 -7.37 -18.66
C THR A 148 12.46 -5.92 -18.20
N TYR A 149 12.13 -5.65 -16.95
CA TYR A 149 12.28 -4.30 -16.38
C TYR A 149 13.76 -4.06 -16.03
N CYS A 150 14.31 -2.96 -16.50
CA CYS A 150 15.67 -2.56 -16.14
C CYS A 150 15.71 -2.03 -14.71
N THR A 151 16.81 -2.30 -14.01
CA THR A 151 17.04 -1.80 -12.65
C THR A 151 17.40 -0.31 -12.69
N GLN A 152 17.41 0.35 -11.53
CA GLN A 152 17.96 1.70 -11.45
C GLN A 152 19.41 1.73 -11.96
N GLY A 153 19.76 2.78 -12.69
CA GLY A 153 21.10 2.93 -13.29
C GLY A 153 21.30 2.14 -14.58
N GLN A 154 20.25 1.55 -15.15
CA GLN A 154 20.27 0.88 -16.45
C GLN A 154 19.41 1.60 -17.50
N PHE A 155 19.73 1.35 -18.76
CA PHE A 155 18.99 1.79 -19.94
C PHE A 155 18.66 0.57 -20.82
N CYS A 156 17.75 0.73 -21.76
CA CYS A 156 17.34 -0.33 -22.68
C CYS A 156 17.99 -0.12 -24.06
N GLU A 157 18.81 -1.07 -24.47
CA GLU A 157 19.37 -1.18 -25.82
C GLU A 157 18.47 -2.08 -26.66
N VAL A 158 17.90 -1.55 -27.75
CA VAL A 158 17.09 -2.33 -28.71
C VAL A 158 17.85 -2.44 -30.02
N VAL A 159 18.18 -3.67 -30.41
CA VAL A 159 18.89 -3.98 -31.66
C VAL A 159 18.00 -4.77 -32.61
N PHE A 160 18.24 -4.58 -33.90
CA PHE A 160 17.62 -5.32 -34.98
C PHE A 160 18.72 -6.01 -35.79
N ASP A 161 18.61 -7.31 -36.02
CA ASP A 161 19.61 -8.10 -36.74
C ASP A 161 19.17 -8.52 -38.15
N ASP A 162 20.07 -9.19 -38.87
CA ASP A 162 19.89 -9.66 -40.23
C ASP A 162 18.91 -10.83 -40.36
N HIS A 163 18.43 -11.38 -39.24
CA HIS A 163 17.38 -12.40 -39.18
C HIS A 163 16.00 -11.81 -38.92
N LEU A 164 15.85 -10.49 -39.06
CA LEU A 164 14.63 -9.76 -38.68
C LEU A 164 14.28 -9.97 -37.20
N SER A 165 15.28 -10.25 -36.35
CA SER A 165 15.08 -10.39 -34.93
C SER A 165 15.26 -9.04 -34.24
N VAL A 166 14.31 -8.73 -33.38
CA VAL A 166 14.35 -7.58 -32.48
C VAL A 166 14.77 -8.12 -31.12
N LYS A 167 15.77 -7.48 -30.50
CA LYS A 167 16.22 -7.83 -29.16
C LYS A 167 16.42 -6.59 -28.32
N GLY A 168 15.70 -6.49 -27.21
CA GLY A 168 16.02 -5.54 -26.15
C GLY A 168 16.92 -6.18 -25.09
N GLN A 169 17.80 -5.37 -24.51
CA GLN A 169 18.62 -5.76 -23.36
C GLN A 169 18.84 -4.56 -22.43
N CYS A 170 18.65 -4.77 -21.12
CA CYS A 170 19.06 -3.80 -20.11
C CYS A 170 20.58 -3.73 -20.02
N ARG A 171 21.14 -2.53 -20.12
CA ARG A 171 22.57 -2.20 -20.10
C ARG A 171 22.83 -1.16 -19.02
N ASN A 172 24.07 -1.05 -18.55
CA ASN A 172 24.41 -0.06 -17.54
C ASN A 172 24.46 1.35 -18.14
N ASN A 173 24.02 2.37 -17.41
CA ASN A 173 23.94 3.76 -17.91
C ASN A 173 25.28 4.34 -18.38
N ASN A 174 26.42 3.81 -17.92
CA ASN A 174 27.73 4.21 -18.43
C ASN A 174 27.99 3.77 -19.89
N GLU A 175 27.24 2.80 -20.41
CA GLU A 175 27.29 2.36 -21.81
C GLU A 175 26.31 3.12 -22.71
N LEU A 176 25.41 3.94 -22.14
CA LEU A 176 24.41 4.70 -22.90
C LEU A 176 25.04 5.62 -23.97
N PRO A 177 26.12 6.38 -23.68
CA PRO A 177 26.77 7.20 -24.71
C PRO A 177 27.28 6.37 -25.89
N LYS A 178 27.81 5.16 -25.62
CA LYS A 178 28.27 4.24 -26.66
C LYS A 178 27.09 3.71 -27.48
N CYS A 179 25.98 3.36 -26.86
CA CYS A 179 24.78 2.93 -27.58
C CYS A 179 24.28 4.03 -28.53
N LEU A 180 24.18 5.28 -28.05
CA LEU A 180 23.76 6.42 -28.88
C LEU A 180 24.73 6.68 -30.04
N GLU A 181 26.04 6.55 -29.80
CA GLU A 181 27.05 6.64 -30.86
C GLU A 181 26.85 5.53 -31.92
N GLU A 182 26.68 4.27 -31.52
CA GLU A 182 26.43 3.15 -32.42
C GLU A 182 25.10 3.28 -33.17
N GLN A 183 24.05 3.80 -32.51
CA GLN A 183 22.78 4.12 -33.15
C GLN A 183 22.93 5.18 -34.25
N SER A 184 23.78 6.19 -34.04
CA SER A 184 24.07 7.19 -35.07
C SER A 184 24.85 6.62 -36.27
N LYS A 185 25.75 5.65 -36.02
CA LYS A 185 26.59 5.01 -37.05
C LYS A 185 25.86 3.92 -37.82
N HIS A 186 24.98 3.21 -37.14
CA HIS A 186 24.22 2.05 -37.63
C HIS A 186 22.72 2.23 -37.39
N PRO A 187 22.10 3.29 -37.95
CA PRO A 187 20.66 3.45 -37.85
C PRO A 187 19.98 2.34 -38.63
N CYS A 188 18.92 1.76 -38.07
CA CYS A 188 18.14 0.77 -38.81
C CYS A 188 17.35 1.43 -39.93
N VAL A 189 17.79 1.17 -41.16
CA VAL A 189 17.04 1.46 -42.38
C VAL A 189 16.54 0.13 -42.90
N ILE A 190 15.21 -0.03 -42.98
CA ILE A 190 14.56 -1.24 -43.49
C ILE A 190 14.86 -1.34 -45.00
N THR A 191 16.01 -1.93 -45.31
CA THR A 191 16.50 -2.23 -46.67
C THR A 191 17.11 -3.63 -46.65
N GLU A 192 17.09 -4.33 -47.78
CA GLU A 192 17.29 -5.78 -47.89
C GLU A 192 18.63 -6.35 -47.36
N HIS A 193 19.56 -5.52 -46.85
CA HIS A 193 20.90 -5.96 -46.41
C HIS A 193 21.41 -5.28 -45.13
N ALA A 194 20.53 -4.94 -44.18
CA ALA A 194 20.97 -4.37 -42.91
C ALA A 194 21.68 -5.41 -42.03
N HIS A 195 23.01 -5.32 -41.92
CA HIS A 195 23.75 -5.90 -40.80
C HIS A 195 23.26 -5.25 -39.49
N ARG A 196 23.37 -5.99 -38.36
CA ARG A 196 22.96 -5.56 -37.01
C ARG A 196 22.98 -4.04 -36.82
N CYS A 197 21.82 -3.48 -36.56
CA CYS A 197 21.61 -2.05 -36.36
C CYS A 197 20.93 -1.79 -35.01
N PHE A 198 20.92 -0.53 -34.58
CA PHE A 198 20.34 -0.13 -33.29
C PHE A 198 19.04 0.64 -33.56
N TRP A 199 17.93 0.15 -33.01
CA TRP A 199 16.64 0.85 -33.06
C TRP A 199 16.60 1.97 -32.05
N ASP A 200 16.85 1.64 -30.78
CA ASP A 200 16.67 2.58 -29.67
C ASP A 200 17.68 2.36 -28.55
N CYS A 201 18.04 3.45 -27.88
CA CYS A 201 18.83 3.48 -26.65
C CYS A 201 18.05 4.30 -25.62
N CYS A 202 17.15 3.67 -24.87
CA CYS A 202 16.14 4.34 -24.06
C CYS A 202 16.50 4.38 -22.58
N SER A 203 16.40 5.54 -21.94
CA SER A 203 16.46 5.70 -20.48
C SER A 203 15.09 5.65 -19.79
N ASP A 204 14.01 5.73 -20.56
CA ASP A 204 12.63 5.67 -20.10
C ASP A 204 11.72 4.95 -21.10
N THR A 205 10.56 4.50 -20.62
CA THR A 205 9.61 3.71 -21.42
C THR A 205 8.95 4.53 -22.54
N THR A 206 8.96 5.87 -22.45
CA THR A 206 8.39 6.76 -23.47
C THR A 206 9.20 6.66 -24.77
N CYS A 207 10.53 6.56 -24.67
CA CYS A 207 11.39 6.37 -25.83
C CYS A 207 11.03 5.14 -26.68
N LEU A 208 10.58 4.05 -26.06
CA LEU A 208 10.17 2.82 -26.75
C LEU A 208 8.83 2.93 -27.48
N THR A 209 8.01 3.93 -27.15
CA THR A 209 6.68 4.07 -27.79
C THR A 209 6.79 4.27 -29.30
N LYS A 210 7.89 4.84 -29.79
CA LYS A 210 8.13 5.03 -31.23
C LYS A 210 7.99 3.73 -32.04
N HIS A 211 8.49 2.61 -31.50
CA HIS A 211 8.51 1.32 -32.19
C HIS A 211 7.49 0.32 -31.63
N PHE A 212 7.03 0.51 -30.39
CA PHE A 212 6.15 -0.44 -29.70
C PHE A 212 4.79 0.16 -29.26
N SER A 213 4.37 1.31 -29.82
CA SER A 213 3.19 2.07 -29.37
C SER A 213 1.87 1.30 -29.20
N PRO A 214 1.53 0.23 -29.96
CA PRO A 214 0.29 -0.51 -29.69
C PRO A 214 0.44 -1.60 -28.62
N TYR A 215 1.68 -1.92 -28.22
CA TYR A 215 1.99 -3.04 -27.33
C TYR A 215 2.47 -2.59 -25.96
N ILE A 216 3.17 -1.46 -25.88
CA ILE A 216 3.50 -0.81 -24.63
C ILE A 216 2.29 0.01 -24.20
N VAL A 217 1.48 -0.59 -23.33
CA VAL A 217 0.55 0.19 -22.52
C VAL A 217 1.43 0.93 -21.52
N VAL A 218 1.79 2.17 -21.86
CA VAL A 218 2.20 3.11 -20.83
C VAL A 218 0.94 3.25 -19.98
N ASN A 219 0.92 2.55 -18.85
CA ASN A 219 0.00 2.89 -17.77
C ASN A 219 0.46 4.27 -17.30
N THR A 220 0.14 5.30 -18.08
CA THR A 220 -0.31 6.56 -17.54
C THR A 220 -1.41 6.13 -16.60
N ILE A 221 -1.05 5.96 -15.33
CA ILE A 221 -2.00 5.96 -14.25
C ILE A 221 -2.56 7.38 -14.32
N SER A 222 -3.52 7.60 -15.24
CA SER A 222 -4.50 8.65 -15.08
C SER A 222 -5.04 8.36 -13.72
N GLN A 223 -4.68 9.19 -12.74
CA GLN A 223 -5.25 9.15 -11.41
C GLN A 223 -6.75 9.12 -11.62
N THR A 224 -7.34 7.93 -11.56
CA THR A 224 -8.77 7.78 -11.72
C THR A 224 -9.31 8.34 -10.44
N THR A 225 -9.66 9.63 -10.46
CA THR A 225 -10.58 10.22 -9.49
C THR A 225 -11.75 9.25 -9.43
N GLN A 226 -11.84 8.47 -8.36
CA GLN A 226 -12.96 7.58 -8.14
C GLN A 226 -14.20 8.47 -8.21
N ARG A 227 -14.96 8.29 -9.29
CA ARG A 227 -16.22 8.98 -9.52
C ARG A 227 -17.09 8.69 -8.31
N GLN A 228 -17.31 9.71 -7.47
CA GLN A 228 -18.35 9.70 -6.46
C GLN A 228 -19.62 9.14 -7.12
N VAL A 229 -20.18 8.10 -6.52
CA VAL A 229 -21.49 7.59 -6.88
C VAL A 229 -22.46 8.75 -6.68
N THR A 230 -22.79 9.45 -7.76
CA THR A 230 -23.85 10.45 -7.74
C THR A 230 -25.13 9.68 -7.46
N ALA A 231 -25.68 9.86 -6.26
CA ALA A 231 -26.99 9.35 -5.92
C ALA A 231 -28.00 9.88 -6.94
N THR A 232 -28.57 8.98 -7.74
CA THR A 232 -29.71 9.28 -8.61
C THR A 232 -30.83 9.80 -7.71
N MET A 233 -31.17 11.09 -7.85
CA MET A 233 -32.28 11.68 -7.13
C MET A 233 -33.57 10.95 -7.52
N ALA A 234 -34.19 10.31 -6.53
CA ALA A 234 -35.53 9.76 -6.66
C ALA A 234 -36.54 10.90 -6.94
N PRO A 235 -37.66 10.62 -7.63
CA PRO A 235 -38.67 11.61 -7.97
C PRO A 235 -39.23 12.30 -6.73
N THR A 236 -39.25 13.63 -6.75
CA THR A 236 -39.81 14.48 -5.70
C THR A 236 -41.30 14.18 -5.50
N LEU A 237 -41.63 13.46 -4.43
CA LEU A 237 -42.99 13.35 -3.90
C LEU A 237 -43.40 14.66 -3.20
N PRO A 238 -44.71 14.97 -3.13
CA PRO A 238 -45.22 16.20 -2.53
C PRO A 238 -44.78 16.37 -1.07
N PRO A 239 -44.68 17.64 -0.60
CA PRO A 239 -44.13 17.96 0.71
C PRO A 239 -44.91 17.27 1.82
N THR A 240 -44.25 16.30 2.46
CA THR A 240 -44.74 15.65 3.67
C THR A 240 -44.61 16.67 4.82
N PRO A 241 -45.62 16.84 5.68
CA PRO A 241 -45.57 17.80 6.78
C PRO A 241 -44.34 17.57 7.66
N ALA A 242 -43.61 18.66 7.92
CA ALA A 242 -42.40 18.69 8.72
C ALA A 242 -42.66 18.04 10.09
N THR A 243 -42.20 16.81 10.24
CA THR A 243 -42.18 16.12 11.52
C THR A 243 -40.90 16.58 12.21
N THR A 244 -41.03 17.32 13.30
CA THR A 244 -39.93 17.70 14.18
C THR A 244 -39.25 16.42 14.68
N GLN A 245 -38.16 16.02 14.01
CA GLN A 245 -37.37 14.88 14.46
C GLN A 245 -36.74 15.25 15.80
N ALA A 246 -36.99 14.41 16.80
CA ALA A 246 -36.29 14.49 18.07
C ALA A 246 -34.77 14.37 17.80
N PRO A 247 -33.91 15.03 18.61
CA PRO A 247 -32.47 14.92 18.48
C PRO A 247 -32.08 13.44 18.45
N ILE A 248 -31.52 12.98 17.33
CA ILE A 248 -30.98 11.64 17.23
C ILE A 248 -29.76 11.63 18.14
N THR A 249 -29.91 11.06 19.33
CA THR A 249 -28.80 10.78 20.24
C THR A 249 -27.85 9.83 19.50
N GLY A 250 -26.77 10.38 18.94
CA GLY A 250 -25.69 9.59 18.37
C GLY A 250 -25.11 8.63 19.41
N PRO A 251 -24.37 7.60 18.98
CA PRO A 251 -23.68 6.72 19.91
C PRO A 251 -22.87 7.56 20.91
N SER A 252 -23.10 7.32 22.20
CA SER A 252 -22.37 8.02 23.26
C SER A 252 -20.89 7.66 23.16
N VAL A 253 -20.09 8.60 22.64
CA VAL A 253 -18.65 8.41 22.55
C VAL A 253 -18.07 8.50 23.95
N LYS A 254 -17.30 7.47 24.34
CA LYS A 254 -16.62 7.45 25.64
C LYS A 254 -15.52 8.52 25.64
N PRO A 255 -15.47 9.42 26.63
CA PRO A 255 -14.34 10.34 26.77
C PRO A 255 -13.04 9.58 26.91
N ILE A 256 -11.99 10.06 26.23
CA ILE A 256 -10.63 9.51 26.33
C ILE A 256 -9.69 10.59 26.87
N THR A 257 -8.49 10.19 27.28
CA THR A 257 -7.41 11.11 27.66
C THR A 257 -6.39 11.17 26.54
N CYS A 258 -5.98 12.35 26.10
CA CYS A 258 -4.93 12.54 25.10
C CYS A 258 -3.79 13.37 25.70
N TYR A 259 -2.63 13.34 25.04
CA TYR A 259 -1.62 14.34 25.28
C TYR A 259 -1.96 15.63 24.54
N ASP A 260 -1.67 16.76 25.18
CA ASP A 260 -1.86 18.12 24.67
C ASP A 260 -0.57 18.92 24.85
N CYS A 261 -0.03 19.40 23.73
CA CYS A 261 1.15 20.23 23.67
C CYS A 261 1.25 20.93 22.31
N ASP A 262 1.96 22.05 22.26
CA ASP A 262 2.19 22.80 21.03
C ASP A 262 3.66 23.25 20.98
N GLY A 263 4.40 22.82 19.95
CA GLY A 263 5.76 23.28 19.68
C GLY A 263 6.86 22.22 19.76
N GLY A 264 8.09 22.65 19.42
CA GLY A 264 9.28 21.79 19.41
C GLY A 264 9.66 21.18 20.77
N LEU A 265 9.04 21.64 21.87
CA LEU A 265 9.23 21.13 23.24
C LEU A 265 8.18 20.10 23.67
N CYS A 266 7.34 19.62 22.75
CA CYS A 266 6.36 18.57 23.06
C CYS A 266 6.97 17.34 23.73
N GLN A 267 8.27 17.05 23.60
CA GLN A 267 8.90 15.91 24.30
C GLN A 267 8.96 16.03 25.84
N HIS A 268 8.82 17.23 26.42
CA HIS A 268 9.04 17.45 27.85
C HIS A 268 7.88 18.11 28.59
N ASN A 269 6.89 18.66 27.88
CA ASN A 269 5.81 19.46 28.46
C ASN A 269 4.41 18.98 28.05
N GLU A 270 4.24 17.66 27.91
CA GLU A 270 2.95 17.07 27.56
C GLU A 270 1.98 17.17 28.74
N ARG A 271 0.78 17.68 28.49
CA ARG A 271 -0.31 17.71 29.47
C ARG A 271 -1.34 16.67 29.09
N ASN A 272 -1.99 16.08 30.08
CA ASN A 272 -3.14 15.22 29.84
C ASN A 272 -4.39 16.09 29.65
N ALA A 273 -5.11 15.86 28.56
CA ALA A 273 -6.39 16.51 28.25
C ALA A 273 -7.48 15.45 28.08
N THR A 274 -8.65 15.66 28.69
CA THR A 274 -9.81 14.78 28.50
C THR A 274 -10.61 15.25 27.28
N CYS A 275 -10.75 14.37 26.29
CA CYS A 275 -11.34 14.64 25.00
C CYS A 275 -12.76 14.05 24.94
N PRO A 276 -13.81 14.88 25.03
CA PRO A 276 -15.19 14.40 25.02
C PRO A 276 -15.59 13.79 23.67
N GLY A 277 -14.92 14.22 22.59
CA GLY A 277 -15.14 13.69 21.25
C GLY A 277 -14.59 12.29 21.02
N GLY A 278 -13.71 11.76 21.90
CA GLY A 278 -13.15 10.42 21.76
C GLY A 278 -11.95 10.30 20.81
N TYR A 279 -11.38 11.42 20.33
CA TYR A 279 -10.25 11.42 19.39
C TYR A 279 -9.06 12.22 19.91
N CYS A 280 -7.86 11.67 19.72
CA CYS A 280 -6.60 12.41 19.84
C CYS A 280 -6.07 12.73 18.45
N MET A 281 -5.50 13.92 18.29
CA MET A 281 -4.77 14.30 17.08
C MET A 281 -3.31 14.63 17.40
N LEU A 282 -2.45 14.35 16.43
CA LEU A 282 -1.04 14.69 16.40
C LEU A 282 -0.71 15.32 15.04
N THR A 283 -0.25 16.56 15.05
CA THR A 283 0.31 17.23 13.88
C THR A 283 1.83 17.23 13.97
N VAL A 284 2.48 16.94 12.85
CA VAL A 284 3.92 17.04 12.67
C VAL A 284 4.17 17.94 11.49
N ASP A 285 4.85 19.06 11.71
CA ASP A 285 5.37 19.90 10.64
C ASP A 285 6.89 19.79 10.61
N GLU A 286 7.48 19.57 9.44
CA GLU A 286 8.93 19.65 9.24
C GLU A 286 9.19 20.72 8.19
N ASP A 287 10.12 21.62 8.48
CA ASP A 287 10.53 22.67 7.56
C ASP A 287 11.75 22.25 6.72
N THR A 288 11.97 22.95 5.61
CA THR A 288 13.14 22.77 4.73
C THR A 288 14.50 22.91 5.43
N GLY A 289 14.57 23.60 6.57
CA GLY A 289 15.75 23.70 7.43
C GLY A 289 15.94 22.51 8.37
N GLY A 290 15.04 21.52 8.33
CA GLY A 290 14.99 20.37 9.23
C GLY A 290 14.51 20.73 10.64
N GLY A 291 13.90 21.90 10.82
CA GLY A 291 13.15 22.24 12.02
C GLY A 291 11.90 21.36 12.08
N ARG A 292 11.62 20.84 13.28
CA ARG A 292 10.48 19.94 13.52
C ARG A 292 9.56 20.54 14.56
N TYR A 293 8.30 20.63 14.20
CA TYR A 293 7.21 21.09 15.03
C TYR A 293 6.28 19.91 15.31
N ILE A 294 5.89 19.73 16.57
CA ILE A 294 4.92 18.71 16.97
C ILE A 294 3.80 19.42 17.71
N LYS A 295 2.56 19.05 17.41
CA LYS A 295 1.37 19.50 18.13
C LYS A 295 0.50 18.31 18.45
N LYS A 296 0.12 18.15 19.71
CA LYS A 296 -0.79 17.10 20.19
C LYS A 296 -2.01 17.79 20.78
N ARG A 297 -3.21 17.27 20.52
CA ARG A 297 -4.45 17.83 21.10
C ARG A 297 -5.63 16.87 21.03
N CYS A 298 -6.70 17.21 21.72
CA CYS A 298 -8.02 16.64 21.43
C CYS A 298 -8.51 17.06 20.04
N SER A 299 -9.30 16.19 19.42
CA SER A 299 -10.03 16.49 18.18
C SER A 299 -11.42 15.85 18.23
N ASP A 300 -12.24 16.15 17.23
CA ASP A 300 -13.52 15.51 17.00
C ASP A 300 -13.50 14.70 15.70
N GLU A 301 -14.55 13.92 15.48
CA GLU A 301 -14.63 13.03 14.32
C GLU A 301 -14.59 13.79 12.99
N THR A 302 -15.25 14.95 12.92
CA THR A 302 -15.33 15.78 11.72
C THR A 302 -13.95 16.29 11.35
N GLU A 303 -13.25 16.87 12.32
CA GLU A 303 -11.91 17.41 12.10
C GLU A 303 -10.90 16.30 11.76
N CYS A 304 -11.00 15.15 12.40
CA CYS A 304 -10.18 13.99 12.05
C CYS A 304 -10.46 13.50 10.62
N TYR A 305 -11.72 13.47 10.20
CA TYR A 305 -12.12 13.09 8.84
C TYR A 305 -11.61 14.11 7.80
N ASP A 306 -11.76 15.39 8.09
CA ASP A 306 -11.31 16.48 7.22
C ASP A 306 -9.78 16.47 7.09
N SER A 307 -9.06 16.23 8.18
CA SER A 307 -7.60 16.13 8.19
C SER A 307 -7.11 14.90 7.39
N TRP A 308 -7.81 13.77 7.52
CA TRP A 308 -7.53 12.56 6.74
C TRP A 308 -7.84 12.75 5.24
N SER A 309 -8.99 13.33 4.91
CA SER A 309 -9.43 13.49 3.52
C SER A 309 -8.64 14.55 2.75
N ASN A 310 -8.21 15.64 3.41
CA ASN A 310 -7.54 16.76 2.74
C ASN A 310 -6.00 16.65 2.68
N GLY A 311 -5.37 15.78 3.48
CA GLY A 311 -3.90 15.70 3.55
C GLY A 311 -3.29 14.31 3.45
N TRP A 312 -4.02 13.25 3.83
CA TRP A 312 -3.40 11.93 4.00
C TRP A 312 -3.47 11.00 2.82
N LYS A 313 -4.54 11.07 2.04
CA LYS A 313 -4.78 10.07 1.00
C LYS A 313 -3.73 10.14 -0.12
N GLU A 314 -3.01 11.26 -0.21
CA GLU A 314 -2.09 11.57 -1.31
C GLU A 314 -0.64 11.74 -0.88
N ASP A 315 -0.35 12.03 0.40
CA ASP A 315 1.01 12.36 0.81
C ASP A 315 1.81 11.14 1.31
N GLN A 316 2.45 10.47 0.34
CA GLN A 316 3.34 9.32 0.56
C GLN A 316 4.42 9.61 1.62
N LEU A 317 4.80 10.89 1.79
CA LEU A 317 5.75 11.36 2.79
C LEU A 317 5.24 11.19 4.22
N CYS A 318 3.96 11.45 4.47
CA CYS A 318 3.37 11.27 5.80
C CYS A 318 3.28 9.80 6.20
N ALA A 319 3.00 8.91 5.23
CA ALA A 319 3.07 7.47 5.46
C ALA A 319 4.51 7.00 5.72
N GLN A 320 5.49 7.52 4.98
CA GLN A 320 6.90 7.21 5.20
C GLN A 320 7.40 7.68 6.56
N TYR A 321 6.91 8.82 7.03
CA TYR A 321 7.23 9.36 8.34
C TYR A 321 6.73 8.48 9.50
N LEU A 322 5.56 7.84 9.37
CA LEU A 322 5.08 6.82 10.33
C LEU A 322 6.05 5.65 10.47
N LEU A 323 6.68 5.28 9.36
CA LEU A 323 7.52 4.09 9.24
C LEU A 323 8.95 4.39 9.65
N THR A 324 9.48 5.56 9.32
CA THR A 324 10.84 5.96 9.63
C THR A 324 10.83 7.39 10.20
N PRO A 325 10.90 7.57 11.53
CA PRO A 325 10.95 8.89 12.15
C PRO A 325 12.31 9.60 11.97
N THR A 326 13.05 9.24 10.92
CA THR A 326 14.25 9.93 10.47
C THR A 326 13.86 11.12 9.62
N LYS A 327 14.46 12.28 9.90
CA LYS A 327 14.28 13.52 9.15
C LYS A 327 14.31 13.29 7.63
N ILE A 328 13.25 13.69 6.94
CA ILE A 328 13.26 13.78 5.48
C ILE A 328 13.80 15.19 5.17
N SER A 329 15.12 15.32 5.19
CA SER A 329 15.79 16.62 5.05
C SER A 329 15.45 17.29 3.71
N GLY A 330 14.95 18.52 3.76
CA GLY A 330 14.87 19.43 2.60
C GLY A 330 13.50 19.61 1.96
N GLN A 331 12.41 19.15 2.59
CA GLN A 331 11.04 19.42 2.14
C GLN A 331 10.18 19.94 3.29
N ASP A 332 9.31 20.90 3.00
CA ASP A 332 8.26 21.31 3.94
C ASP A 332 7.16 20.23 3.90
N MET A 333 6.86 19.62 5.04
CA MET A 333 5.81 18.61 5.17
C MET A 333 4.95 18.87 6.40
N SER A 334 3.65 18.59 6.30
CA SER A 334 2.70 18.71 7.42
C SER A 334 1.79 17.48 7.45
N CYS A 335 1.90 16.69 8.52
CA CYS A 335 1.19 15.42 8.66
C CYS A 335 0.29 15.42 9.90
N GLN A 336 -0.97 14.99 9.77
CA GLN A 336 -1.97 15.09 10.84
C GLN A 336 -2.60 13.74 11.17
N PHE A 337 -2.16 13.09 12.24
CA PHE A 337 -2.56 11.74 12.63
C PHE A 337 -3.69 11.79 13.67
N CYS A 338 -4.81 11.12 13.40
CA CYS A 338 -5.85 10.89 14.39
C CYS A 338 -5.81 9.46 14.93
N CYS A 339 -6.19 9.28 16.19
CA CYS A 339 -6.29 7.98 16.84
C CYS A 339 -7.39 7.99 17.90
N THR A 340 -7.86 6.80 18.29
CA THR A 340 -8.83 6.61 19.37
C THR A 340 -8.21 5.77 20.48
N GLY A 341 -8.52 6.12 21.73
CA GLY A 341 -7.99 5.46 22.93
C GLY A 341 -7.11 6.36 23.80
N ASP A 342 -6.97 5.99 25.07
CA ASP A 342 -6.21 6.78 26.03
C ASP A 342 -4.73 6.87 25.62
N HIS A 343 -4.22 8.09 25.54
CA HIS A 343 -2.85 8.46 25.22
C HIS A 343 -2.35 7.93 23.86
N CYS A 344 -3.25 7.64 22.92
CA CYS A 344 -2.87 7.07 21.63
C CYS A 344 -1.97 8.01 20.79
N ASN A 345 -1.97 9.32 21.07
CA ASN A 345 -1.11 10.30 20.42
C ASN A 345 0.26 10.50 21.10
N ASN A 346 0.65 9.61 22.02
CA ASN A 346 1.99 9.64 22.64
C ASN A 346 3.10 9.42 21.60
N HIS A 347 2.93 8.32 20.87
CA HIS A 347 3.79 7.90 19.79
C HIS A 347 2.92 7.62 18.58
N ILE A 348 3.48 7.94 17.43
CA ILE A 348 2.91 7.51 16.18
C ILE A 348 3.10 5.99 16.09
N ASP A 349 2.02 5.26 16.29
CA ASP A 349 1.93 3.85 15.91
C ASP A 349 0.89 3.74 14.81
N ILE A 350 1.29 3.19 13.67
CA ILE A 350 0.41 3.00 12.51
C ILE A 350 -0.81 2.14 12.83
N GLN A 351 -0.71 1.28 13.86
CA GLN A 351 -1.83 0.46 14.32
C GLN A 351 -2.89 1.27 15.08
N ASN A 352 -2.50 2.41 15.65
CA ASN A 352 -3.39 3.29 16.41
C ASN A 352 -4.00 4.40 15.55
N VAL A 353 -3.54 4.58 14.31
CA VAL A 353 -4.10 5.57 13.39
C VAL A 353 -5.54 5.20 13.05
N TYR A 354 -6.47 6.07 13.41
CA TYR A 354 -7.87 5.99 13.04
C TYR A 354 -8.02 6.23 11.55
N LYS A 355 -8.63 5.27 10.85
CA LYS A 355 -8.84 5.32 9.39
C LYS A 355 -10.33 5.47 9.14
N PHE A 356 -10.69 6.51 8.39
CA PHE A 356 -12.04 6.75 7.91
C PHE A 356 -12.35 5.99 6.63
#